data_AF-A0A1A8MWZ6-F1
#
_entry.id   AF-A0A1A8MWZ6-F1
#
_cell.length_a   1.000
_cell.length_b   1.000
_cell.length_c   1.000
_cell.angle_alpha   90.00
_cell.angle_beta   90.00
_cell.angle_gamma   90.00
#
_symmetry.space_group_name_H-M   'P 1'
#
loop_
_entity.id
_entity.type
_entity.pdbx_description
1 polymer ?
#
loop_
_entity_poly.entity_id
_entity_poly.type
_entity_poly.pdbx_seq_one_letter_code
_entity_poly.pdbx_strand_id
1 'polypeptide(L)'
;MFVGTGTRLTVEPKEQHKPEYYILRDKDDSPKLCLATEFTRQNATMDHRLFNDTEPARNPKDHRFFSQVAFLKDGDETSCEERLDAPTCEASLEPDRMVNLATISISILRLIFIKTVVFNVLITLRLWISQ
;
A
#
# COMPACT_ATOMS: atom_id res chain seq x y z
N MET A 1 -45.30 3.34 -36.92
CA MET A 1 -44.38 3.45 -35.78
C MET A 1 -43.97 2.02 -35.41
N PHE A 2 -42.70 1.67 -35.56
CA PHE A 2 -42.22 0.31 -35.27
C PHE A 2 -41.52 0.32 -33.91
N VAL A 3 -41.98 -0.54 -32.99
CA VAL A 3 -41.33 -0.78 -31.70
C VAL A 3 -40.40 -1.98 -31.86
N GLY A 4 -39.13 -1.80 -31.51
CA GLY A 4 -38.11 -2.85 -31.63
C GLY A 4 -38.34 -4.01 -30.64
N THR A 5 -37.72 -5.15 -30.92
CA THR A 5 -37.89 -6.45 -30.22
C THR A 5 -37.47 -6.49 -28.74
N GLY A 6 -37.04 -5.36 -28.17
CA GLY A 6 -36.58 -5.26 -26.79
C GLY A 6 -35.24 -5.96 -26.55
N THR A 7 -34.47 -5.47 -25.58
CA THR A 7 -33.19 -6.06 -25.18
C THR A 7 -33.38 -6.81 -23.87
N ARG A 8 -33.06 -8.12 -23.86
CA ARG A 8 -33.05 -8.90 -22.61
C ARG A 8 -31.71 -8.68 -21.90
N LEU A 9 -31.76 -8.03 -20.74
CA LEU A 9 -30.59 -7.86 -19.86
C LEU A 9 -30.52 -9.04 -18.89
N THR A 10 -29.43 -9.79 -18.92
CA THR A 10 -29.11 -10.80 -17.90
C THR A 10 -28.01 -10.23 -17.04
N VAL A 11 -28.26 -10.08 -15.74
CA VAL A 11 -27.27 -9.60 -14.77
C VAL A 11 -26.68 -10.81 -14.04
N GLU A 12 -25.37 -10.99 -14.18
CA GLU A 12 -24.64 -12.00 -13.42
C GLU A 12 -24.22 -11.44 -12.05
N PRO A 13 -24.32 -12.24 -10.97
CA PRO A 13 -23.86 -11.83 -9.67
C PRO A 13 -22.33 -11.70 -9.68
N LYS A 14 -21.83 -10.49 -9.38
CA LYS A 14 -20.41 -10.26 -9.16
C LYS A 14 -19.95 -10.89 -7.84
N GLU A 15 -18.65 -11.18 -7.79
CA GLU A 15 -17.97 -11.65 -6.58
C GLU A 15 -18.19 -10.68 -5.42
N GLN A 16 -18.63 -11.20 -4.28
CA GLN A 16 -18.96 -10.40 -3.10
C GLN A 16 -17.87 -10.54 -2.06
N HIS A 17 -17.21 -9.43 -1.76
CA HIS A 17 -16.28 -9.32 -0.63
C HIS A 17 -16.99 -8.73 0.59
N LYS A 18 -16.78 -9.40 1.74
CA LYS A 18 -17.20 -8.97 3.08
C LYS A 18 -16.20 -7.95 3.66
N PRO A 19 -16.63 -7.09 4.60
CA PRO A 19 -15.74 -6.12 5.22
C PRO A 19 -14.67 -6.79 6.09
N GLU A 20 -13.49 -6.20 6.05
CA GLU A 20 -12.41 -6.50 6.99
C GLU A 20 -12.34 -5.38 8.03
N TYR A 21 -12.23 -5.75 9.30
CA TYR A 21 -12.26 -4.80 10.42
C TYR A 21 -10.89 -4.64 11.07
N TYR A 22 -10.53 -3.39 11.35
CA TYR A 22 -9.27 -3.00 11.99
C TYR A 22 -9.52 -1.98 13.10
N ILE A 23 -8.80 -2.08 14.21
CA ILE A 23 -8.85 -1.07 15.27
C ILE A 23 -7.67 -0.11 15.09
N LEU A 24 -7.97 1.14 14.71
CA LEU A 24 -7.00 2.22 14.67
C LEU A 24 -6.89 2.82 16.07
N ARG A 25 -5.68 2.86 16.61
CA ARG A 25 -5.38 3.44 17.92
C ARG A 25 -4.41 4.60 17.73
N ASP A 26 -4.66 5.71 18.42
CA ASP A 26 -3.67 6.77 18.52
C ASP A 26 -2.60 6.40 19.56
N LYS A 27 -1.43 7.04 19.49
CA LYS A 27 -0.31 6.82 20.41
C LYS A 27 -0.65 7.18 21.86
N ASP A 28 -1.60 8.08 22.06
CA ASP A 28 -2.03 8.58 23.37
C ASP A 28 -3.32 7.89 23.89
N ASP A 29 -3.61 6.68 23.39
CA ASP A 29 -4.67 5.77 23.88
C ASP A 29 -6.12 6.30 23.77
N SER A 30 -6.38 7.29 22.91
CA SER A 30 -7.73 7.82 22.60
C SER A 30 -7.83 8.47 21.22
N PRO A 31 -8.99 8.46 20.52
CA PRO A 31 -10.04 7.45 20.50
C PRO A 31 -9.69 6.26 19.59
N LYS A 32 -10.19 5.09 19.93
CA LYS A 32 -10.06 3.89 19.08
C LYS A 32 -11.09 4.00 17.95
N LEU A 33 -10.69 3.87 16.69
CA LEU A 33 -11.61 3.82 15.55
C LEU A 33 -11.71 2.39 15.04
N CYS A 34 -12.90 1.92 14.71
CA CYS A 34 -13.10 0.69 13.96
C CYS A 34 -13.21 1.05 12.48
N LEU A 35 -12.26 0.58 11.67
CA LEU A 35 -12.26 0.73 10.22
C LEU A 35 -12.77 -0.56 9.60
N ALA A 36 -13.90 -0.48 8.88
CA ALA A 36 -14.36 -1.52 7.96
C ALA A 36 -13.89 -1.17 6.54
N THR A 37 -13.18 -2.06 5.87
CA THR A 37 -12.64 -1.79 4.52
C THR A 37 -12.77 -2.99 3.58
N GLU A 38 -12.54 -2.73 2.28
CA GLU A 38 -12.49 -3.72 1.19
C GLU A 38 -13.79 -4.50 0.92
N PHE A 39 -14.94 -3.94 1.31
CA PHE A 39 -16.23 -4.55 1.01
C PHE A 39 -16.86 -4.01 -0.27
N THR A 40 -17.65 -4.85 -0.93
CA THR A 40 -18.25 -4.52 -2.25
C THR A 40 -19.71 -4.07 -2.17
N ARG A 41 -20.43 -4.47 -1.12
CA ARG A 41 -21.84 -4.12 -0.93
C ARG A 41 -21.97 -2.90 -0.03
N GLN A 42 -22.68 -1.87 -0.48
CA GLN A 42 -22.90 -0.66 0.32
C GLN A 42 -23.55 -0.96 1.69
N ASN A 43 -24.39 -2.00 1.79
CA ASN A 43 -25.06 -2.37 3.03
C ASN A 43 -24.31 -3.44 3.86
N ALA A 44 -23.03 -3.70 3.57
CA ALA A 44 -22.29 -4.79 4.21
C ALA A 44 -22.05 -4.59 5.72
N THR A 45 -22.13 -3.35 6.22
CA THR A 45 -21.89 -2.97 7.61
C THR A 45 -23.18 -2.71 8.41
N MET A 46 -24.36 -2.82 7.79
CA MET A 46 -25.64 -2.48 8.46
C MET A 46 -26.00 -3.38 9.64
N ASP A 47 -25.43 -4.59 9.69
CA ASP A 47 -25.65 -5.52 10.80
C ASP A 47 -24.85 -5.12 12.06
N HIS A 48 -23.85 -4.24 11.92
CA HIS A 48 -23.05 -3.73 13.04
C HIS A 48 -23.54 -2.36 13.50
N ARG A 49 -24.01 -2.29 14.75
CA ARG A 49 -24.50 -1.04 15.38
C ARG A 49 -23.46 0.07 15.45
N LEU A 50 -22.17 -0.28 15.46
CA LEU A 50 -21.06 0.67 15.47
C LEU A 50 -21.08 1.63 14.27
N PHE A 51 -21.59 1.18 13.12
CA PHE A 51 -21.54 1.91 11.86
C PHE A 51 -22.84 2.66 11.53
N ASN A 52 -23.78 2.75 12.47
CA ASN A 52 -25.06 3.44 12.24
C ASN A 52 -24.90 4.96 12.11
N ASP A 53 -23.87 5.54 12.73
CA ASP A 53 -23.65 6.99 12.78
C ASP A 53 -22.84 7.51 11.59
N THR A 54 -22.33 6.63 10.73
CA THR A 54 -21.51 6.99 9.56
C THR A 54 -22.06 6.36 8.29
N GLU A 55 -21.57 6.81 7.14
CA GLU A 55 -21.93 6.23 5.85
C GLU A 55 -20.70 5.64 5.15
N PRO A 56 -20.87 4.54 4.39
CA PRO A 56 -19.79 3.93 3.64
C PRO A 56 -19.34 4.83 2.47
N ALA A 57 -18.05 5.15 2.44
CA ALA A 57 -17.42 5.92 1.37
C ALA A 57 -16.84 4.98 0.31
N ARG A 58 -16.95 5.36 -0.97
CA ARG A 58 -16.35 4.60 -2.07
C ARG A 58 -14.86 4.92 -2.18
N ASN A 59 -14.04 3.89 -2.38
CA ASN A 59 -12.60 4.09 -2.56
C ASN A 59 -12.32 4.85 -3.88
N PRO A 60 -11.60 5.98 -3.83
CA PRO A 60 -11.35 6.81 -5.01
C PRO A 60 -10.39 6.18 -6.02
N LYS A 61 -9.54 5.24 -5.59
CA LYS A 61 -8.62 4.50 -6.46
C LYS A 61 -9.30 3.29 -7.09
N ASP A 62 -10.05 2.54 -6.29
CA ASP A 62 -10.81 1.37 -6.75
C ASP A 62 -12.30 1.53 -6.41
N HIS A 63 -13.04 2.07 -7.38
CA HIS A 63 -14.48 2.37 -7.28
C HIS A 63 -15.39 1.15 -7.02
N ARG A 64 -14.82 -0.07 -6.96
CA ARG A 64 -15.53 -1.32 -6.64
C ARG A 64 -15.65 -1.53 -5.13
N PHE A 65 -14.76 -0.94 -4.34
CA PHE A 65 -14.70 -1.15 -2.91
C PHE A 65 -15.20 0.06 -2.13
N PHE A 66 -15.76 -0.24 -0.97
CA PHE A 66 -16.22 0.72 0.02
C PHE A 66 -15.42 0.55 1.32
N SER A 67 -15.34 1.64 2.07
CA SER A 67 -14.74 1.70 3.39
C SER A 67 -15.59 2.59 4.29
N GLN A 68 -15.66 2.25 5.57
CA GLN A 68 -16.44 2.98 6.57
C GLN A 68 -15.69 3.01 7.91
N VAL A 69 -15.84 4.10 8.65
CA VAL A 69 -15.23 4.27 9.96
C VAL A 69 -16.29 4.41 11.04
N ALA A 70 -16.04 3.90 12.23
CA ALA A 70 -16.85 4.07 13.41
C ALA A 70 -15.96 4.49 14.58
N PHE A 71 -16.44 5.44 15.38
CA PHE A 71 -15.75 5.85 16.60
C PHE A 71 -16.14 4.90 17.73
N LEU A 72 -15.16 4.21 18.32
CA LEU A 72 -15.41 3.33 19.46
C LEU A 72 -15.55 4.19 20.72
N LYS A 73 -16.58 3.90 21.52
CA LYS A 73 -16.74 4.42 22.88
C LYS A 73 -16.13 3.41 23.86
N ASP A 74 -15.70 3.89 25.02
CA ASP A 74 -15.13 3.02 26.06
C ASP A 74 -16.11 1.88 26.41
N GLY A 75 -15.68 0.63 26.17
CA GLY A 75 -16.49 -0.58 26.38
C GLY A 75 -17.01 -1.28 25.12
N ASP A 76 -16.89 -0.67 23.92
CA ASP A 76 -17.34 -1.25 22.63
C ASP A 76 -16.23 -1.97 21.86
N GLU A 77 -15.04 -2.13 22.44
CA GLU A 77 -13.85 -2.69 21.76
C GLU A 77 -14.06 -4.13 21.28
N THR A 78 -14.86 -4.92 21.99
CA THR A 78 -15.21 -6.30 21.61
C THR A 78 -16.23 -6.36 20.47
N SER A 79 -16.87 -5.24 20.11
CA SER A 79 -17.86 -5.19 19.03
C SER A 79 -17.24 -4.99 17.64
N CYS A 80 -15.95 -4.64 17.57
CA CYS A 80 -15.19 -4.60 16.32
C CYS A 80 -14.48 -5.95 16.16
N GLU A 81 -14.88 -6.76 15.18
CA GLU A 81 -14.28 -8.08 14.91
C GLU A 81 -12.89 -7.91 14.26
N GLU A 82 -11.94 -7.36 15.01
CA GLU A 82 -10.58 -7.12 14.54
C GLU A 82 -9.93 -8.42 14.06
N ARG A 83 -9.38 -8.39 12.84
CA ARG A 83 -8.50 -9.46 12.38
C ARG A 83 -7.22 -9.42 13.23
N LEU A 84 -7.09 -10.33 14.18
CA LEU A 84 -5.88 -10.52 15.00
C LEU A 84 -4.61 -10.81 14.17
N ASP A 85 -4.78 -11.19 12.90
CA ASP A 85 -3.70 -11.50 11.95
C ASP A 85 -3.42 -10.36 10.96
N ALA A 86 -3.77 -9.12 11.28
CA ALA A 86 -3.38 -7.98 10.45
C ALA A 86 -1.84 -7.88 10.44
N PRO A 87 -1.16 -8.08 9.29
CA PRO A 87 0.28 -7.96 9.24
C PRO A 87 0.63 -6.53 9.63
N THR A 88 1.43 -6.37 10.68
CA THR A 88 2.04 -5.08 11.02
C THR A 88 2.72 -4.57 9.76
N CYS A 89 2.26 -3.43 9.25
CA CYS A 89 2.88 -2.74 8.13
C CYS A 89 4.25 -2.24 8.61
N GLU A 90 5.23 -3.15 8.71
CA GLU A 90 6.61 -2.77 8.88
C GLU A 90 6.99 -2.01 7.63
N ALA A 91 7.30 -0.72 7.79
CA ALA A 91 7.94 0.10 6.77
C ALA A 91 9.39 -0.37 6.51
N SER A 92 9.63 -1.69 6.51
CA SER A 92 10.80 -2.31 5.96
C SER A 92 10.62 -2.27 4.45
N LEU A 93 10.93 -1.12 3.85
CA LEU A 93 11.15 -1.06 2.41
C LEU A 93 12.28 -2.05 2.13
N GLU A 94 11.93 -3.20 1.57
CA GLU A 94 12.91 -4.15 1.07
C GLU A 94 13.82 -3.40 0.10
N PRO A 95 15.15 -3.40 0.34
CA PRO A 95 16.07 -2.57 -0.42
C PRO A 95 15.97 -2.95 -1.90
N ASP A 96 15.41 -2.03 -2.69
CA ASP A 96 15.15 -2.26 -4.11
C ASP A 96 16.48 -2.56 -4.83
N ARG A 97 16.53 -3.76 -5.43
CA ARG A 97 17.76 -4.32 -6.02
C ARG A 97 18.33 -3.41 -7.12
N MET A 98 17.47 -2.64 -7.78
CA MET A 98 17.85 -1.78 -8.90
C MET A 98 18.70 -0.58 -8.46
N VAL A 99 18.38 0.06 -7.33
CA VAL A 99 19.17 1.18 -6.78
C VAL A 99 20.47 0.71 -6.14
N ASN A 100 20.49 -0.51 -5.58
CA ASN A 100 21.71 -1.11 -5.04
C ASN A 100 22.74 -1.42 -6.16
N LEU A 101 22.28 -1.97 -7.29
CA LEU A 101 23.16 -2.30 -8.41
C LEU A 101 23.70 -1.06 -9.14
N ALA A 102 22.87 -0.05 -9.38
CA ALA A 102 23.31 1.20 -10.01
C ALA A 102 24.40 1.88 -9.16
N THR A 103 24.20 1.97 -7.85
CA THR A 103 25.14 2.60 -6.92
C THR A 103 26.47 1.82 -6.83
N ILE A 104 26.41 0.48 -6.81
CA ILE A 104 27.61 -0.38 -6.82
C ILE A 104 28.38 -0.22 -8.12
N SER A 105 27.71 -0.26 -9.27
CA SER A 105 28.36 -0.13 -10.58
C SER A 105 29.10 1.20 -10.74
N ILE A 106 28.50 2.30 -10.29
CA ILE A 106 29.11 3.64 -10.30
C ILE A 106 30.33 3.70 -9.39
N SER A 107 30.26 3.08 -8.21
CA SER A 107 31.35 3.04 -7.24
C SER A 107 32.57 2.28 -7.78
N ILE A 108 32.34 1.14 -8.44
CA ILE A 108 33.38 0.34 -9.08
C ILE A 108 34.04 1.11 -10.23
N LEU A 109 33.24 1.73 -11.11
CA LEU A 109 33.76 2.49 -12.25
C LEU A 109 34.67 3.64 -11.79
N ARG A 110 34.32 4.34 -10.71
CA ARG A 110 35.13 5.41 -10.11
C ARG A 110 36.48 4.90 -9.61
N LEU A 111 36.49 3.75 -8.92
CA LEU A 111 37.73 3.14 -8.41
C LEU A 111 38.65 2.69 -9.56
N ILE A 112 38.08 2.08 -10.61
CA ILE A 112 38.84 1.69 -11.79
C ILE A 112 39.44 2.93 -12.46
N PHE A 113 38.63 3.96 -12.72
CA PHE A 113 39.09 5.19 -13.36
C PHE A 113 40.26 5.84 -12.60
N ILE A 114 40.14 6.00 -11.28
CA ILE A 114 41.22 6.57 -10.44
C ILE A 114 42.48 5.71 -10.54
N LYS A 115 42.34 4.37 -10.42
CA LYS A 115 43.47 3.45 -10.55
C LYS A 115 44.15 3.63 -11.91
N THR A 116 43.40 3.65 -13.01
CA THR A 116 43.95 3.79 -14.37
C THR A 116 44.64 5.14 -14.59
N VAL A 117 44.08 6.24 -14.08
CA VAL A 117 44.69 7.58 -14.15
C VAL A 117 46.01 7.59 -13.38
N VAL A 118 46.04 7.09 -12.14
CA VAL A 118 47.26 7.03 -11.32
C VAL A 118 48.34 6.19 -11.99
N PHE A 119 48.00 5.01 -12.53
CA PHE A 119 48.98 4.17 -13.25
C PHE A 119 49.52 4.85 -14.50
N ASN A 120 48.67 5.49 -15.31
CA ASN A 120 49.12 6.23 -16.48
C ASN A 120 50.07 7.37 -16.10
N VAL A 121 49.70 8.19 -15.11
CA VAL A 121 50.54 9.31 -14.63
C VAL A 121 51.87 8.81 -14.08
N LEU A 122 51.89 7.75 -13.28
CA LEU A 122 53.13 7.18 -12.72
C LEU A 122 54.05 6.61 -13.81
N ILE A 123 53.51 5.92 -14.82
CA ILE A 123 54.30 5.40 -15.94
C ILE A 123 54.88 6.54 -16.76
N THR A 124 54.09 7.56 -17.08
CA THR A 124 54.57 8.74 -17.81
C THR A 124 55.66 9.49 -17.03
N LEU A 125 55.48 9.71 -15.73
CA LEU A 125 56.50 10.34 -14.86
C LEU A 125 57.79 9.52 -14.78
N ARG A 126 57.68 8.19 -14.65
CA ARG A 126 58.85 7.28 -14.63
C ARG A 126 59.63 7.34 -15.93
N LEU A 127 58.96 7.36 -17.08
CA LEU A 127 59.61 7.49 -18.38
C LEU A 127 60.28 8.86 -18.56
N TRP A 128 59.68 9.93 -18.04
CA TRP A 128 60.23 11.29 -18.12
C TRP A 128 61.46 11.50 -17.22
N ILE A 129 61.49 10.89 -16.04
CA ILE A 129 62.61 10.98 -15.07
C ILE A 129 63.76 10.02 -15.45
N SER A 130 63.48 8.98 -16.24
CA SER A 130 64.47 8.00 -16.68
C SER A 130 65.18 8.37 -17.99
N GLN A 131 64.91 9.56 -18.54
CA GLN A 131 65.61 10.16 -19.67
C GLN A 131 66.51 11.29 -19.18
#